data_AF-A0A7A6M5P2-F1
#
_entry.id   AF-A0A7A6M5P2-F1
#
_cell.length_a   1.000
_cell.length_b   1.000
_cell.length_c   1.000
_cell.angle_alpha   90.00
_cell.angle_beta   90.00
_cell.angle_gamma   90.00
#
_symmetry.space_group_name_H-M   'P 1'
#
loop_
_entity.id
_entity.type
_entity.pdbx_description
1 polymer ?
#
loop_
_entity_poly.entity_id
_entity_poly.type
_entity_poly.pdbx_seq_one_letter_code
_entity_poly.pdbx_strand_id
1 'polypeptide(L)'
;MTVKYYAILTNQGAARLANATMLGSKLNLTQMAVGDANGVLPTPDPAQTKLINQKRIAPLNLLSVDPNNQSQIIAEQIIPENEGGFWIREIGLYDDEGVLIAVANCPETYKPQLQEGSGRTQTIRMILVVTNTEAITLKIDPSVVLATRKYVDDEVLELKLYVDDQMRNHIAAQDPHTQYAQKHNPTFTGEPKAPTPAAGNNTTRIATTEFVQAAITALINGAPATLDTLKEIASAINNDPKFSTTINNALALKAPLSSPALTGTPTAPTAAQSVNNTQIATTAFVKSAIAAMVGSAPAALDTLNELAAALGNDPNFSTTVLNALAGKQPLDNTLTNLSGKDVAGLL
;
A
#
# COMPACT_ATOMS: atom_id res chain seq x y z
N MET A 1 67.54 -29.36 -38.78
CA MET A 1 68.43 -28.81 -37.74
C MET A 1 68.15 -29.57 -36.44
N THR A 2 69.12 -30.31 -35.91
CA THR A 2 68.99 -30.92 -34.59
C THR A 2 69.02 -29.81 -33.54
N VAL A 3 67.95 -29.65 -32.78
CA VAL A 3 67.87 -28.65 -31.72
C VAL A 3 68.89 -29.03 -30.64
N LYS A 4 69.83 -28.12 -30.33
CA LYS A 4 70.94 -28.40 -29.41
C LYS A 4 70.50 -28.54 -27.94
N TYR A 5 69.46 -27.80 -27.56
CA TYR A 5 68.90 -27.79 -26.21
C TYR A 5 67.40 -28.05 -26.28
N TYR A 6 66.92 -29.06 -25.54
CA TYR A 6 65.54 -29.49 -25.60
C TYR A 6 65.12 -30.17 -24.31
N ALA A 7 63.81 -30.21 -24.09
CA ALA A 7 63.17 -30.92 -22.99
C ALA A 7 62.38 -32.10 -23.53
N ILE A 8 62.36 -33.21 -22.80
CA ILE A 8 61.53 -34.38 -23.08
C ILE A 8 60.82 -34.85 -21.82
N LEU A 9 59.70 -35.53 -22.02
CA LEU A 9 59.09 -36.34 -20.96
C LEU A 9 59.91 -37.59 -20.71
N THR A 10 60.05 -37.97 -19.45
CA THR A 10 60.53 -39.31 -19.09
C THR A 10 59.42 -40.34 -19.33
N ASN A 11 59.76 -41.63 -19.38
CA ASN A 11 58.78 -42.72 -19.47
C ASN A 11 57.78 -42.67 -18.29
N GLN A 12 58.27 -42.29 -17.09
CA GLN A 12 57.44 -42.10 -15.91
C GLN A 12 56.51 -40.89 -16.05
N GLY A 13 57.04 -39.76 -16.54
CA GLY A 13 56.24 -38.55 -16.77
C GLY A 13 55.17 -38.74 -17.83
N ALA A 14 55.49 -39.42 -18.93
CA ALA A 14 54.52 -39.75 -19.97
C ALA A 14 53.40 -40.67 -19.43
N ALA A 15 53.74 -41.69 -18.64
CA ALA A 15 52.76 -42.58 -18.02
C ALA A 15 51.85 -41.83 -17.03
N ARG A 16 52.41 -40.96 -16.19
CA ARG A 16 51.65 -40.17 -15.21
C ARG A 16 50.75 -39.14 -15.89
N LEU A 17 51.23 -38.46 -16.92
CA LEU A 17 50.42 -37.52 -17.70
C LEU A 17 49.26 -38.23 -18.42
N ALA A 18 49.51 -39.42 -18.98
CA ALA A 18 48.48 -40.24 -19.60
C ALA A 18 47.43 -40.70 -18.57
N ASN A 19 47.87 -41.15 -17.38
CA ASN A 19 46.98 -41.54 -16.29
C ASN A 19 46.12 -40.37 -15.79
N ALA A 20 46.72 -39.19 -15.61
CA ALA A 20 46.00 -37.98 -15.21
C ALA A 20 44.91 -37.63 -16.24
N THR A 21 45.27 -37.66 -17.52
CA THR A 21 44.32 -37.44 -18.63
C THR A 21 43.18 -38.46 -18.64
N MET A 22 43.48 -39.74 -18.43
CA MET A 22 42.48 -40.83 -18.44
C MET A 22 41.53 -40.79 -17.25
N LEU A 23 42.03 -40.44 -16.07
CA LEU A 23 41.26 -40.43 -14.82
C LEU A 23 40.57 -39.07 -14.55
N GLY A 24 40.82 -38.05 -15.37
CA GLY A 24 40.36 -36.69 -15.14
C GLY A 24 40.99 -36.03 -13.91
N SER A 25 42.10 -36.59 -13.39
CA SER A 25 42.91 -35.99 -12.34
C SER A 25 43.96 -35.05 -12.93
N LYS A 26 44.61 -34.25 -12.08
CA LYS A 26 45.67 -33.34 -12.52
C LYS A 26 47.02 -33.76 -11.96
N LEU A 27 48.03 -33.73 -12.80
CA LEU A 27 49.43 -33.91 -12.44
C LEU A 27 49.95 -32.61 -11.83
N ASN A 28 50.35 -32.67 -10.56
CA ASN A 28 50.91 -31.53 -9.84
C ASN A 28 52.42 -31.49 -10.05
N LEU A 29 52.91 -30.55 -10.85
CA LEU A 29 54.35 -30.30 -10.98
C LEU A 29 54.73 -29.28 -9.92
N THR A 30 55.59 -29.66 -8.98
CA THR A 30 55.83 -28.87 -7.77
C THR A 30 57.25 -28.33 -7.69
N GLN A 31 58.24 -29.07 -8.21
CA GLN A 31 59.65 -28.77 -8.02
C GLN A 31 60.42 -28.82 -9.34
N MET A 32 61.45 -28.00 -9.44
CA MET A 32 62.44 -28.07 -10.50
C MET A 32 63.82 -28.26 -9.89
N ALA A 33 64.57 -29.22 -10.41
CA ALA A 33 65.97 -29.43 -10.05
C ALA A 33 66.90 -28.98 -11.16
N VAL A 34 68.10 -28.56 -10.77
CA VAL A 34 69.22 -28.26 -11.67
C VAL A 34 70.44 -29.05 -11.26
N GLY A 35 71.24 -29.47 -12.25
CA GLY A 35 72.43 -30.28 -12.05
C GLY A 35 73.58 -29.90 -12.97
N ASP A 36 74.79 -30.32 -12.61
CA ASP A 36 76.00 -30.06 -13.39
C ASP A 36 76.36 -31.20 -14.35
N ALA A 37 75.59 -32.29 -14.35
CA ALA A 37 75.77 -33.50 -15.16
C ALA A 37 77.19 -34.08 -15.14
N ASN A 38 77.87 -34.02 -13.98
CA ASN A 38 79.26 -34.44 -13.79
C ASN A 38 80.25 -33.74 -14.75
N GLY A 39 79.93 -32.50 -15.16
CA GLY A 39 80.79 -31.68 -16.01
C GLY A 39 80.66 -31.94 -17.51
N VAL A 40 79.75 -32.82 -17.94
CA VAL A 40 79.51 -33.13 -19.36
C VAL A 40 78.10 -32.71 -19.74
N LEU A 41 77.93 -32.05 -20.90
CA LEU A 41 76.59 -31.70 -21.40
C LEU A 41 75.78 -32.98 -21.68
N PRO A 42 74.67 -33.23 -20.98
CA PRO A 42 73.94 -34.47 -21.13
C PRO A 42 73.03 -34.45 -22.36
N THR A 43 72.74 -35.64 -22.87
CA THR A 43 71.66 -35.87 -23.82
C THR A 43 70.44 -36.36 -23.03
N PRO A 44 69.33 -35.61 -23.00
CA PRO A 44 68.11 -36.05 -22.33
C PRO A 44 67.65 -37.43 -22.83
N ASP A 45 67.38 -38.35 -21.90
CA ASP A 45 66.95 -39.73 -22.17
C ASP A 45 65.59 -40.02 -21.48
N PRO A 46 64.56 -40.48 -22.20
CA PRO A 46 63.27 -40.85 -21.61
C PRO A 46 63.36 -41.88 -20.46
N ALA A 47 64.40 -42.74 -20.44
CA ALA A 47 64.58 -43.74 -19.39
C ALA A 47 65.09 -43.16 -18.05
N GLN A 48 65.42 -41.87 -17.99
CA GLN A 48 65.91 -41.23 -16.77
C GLN A 48 64.85 -41.23 -15.66
N THR A 49 65.26 -41.65 -14.47
CA THR A 49 64.47 -41.58 -13.23
C THR A 49 64.97 -40.52 -12.26
N LYS A 50 66.17 -39.98 -12.51
CA LYS A 50 66.82 -38.90 -11.75
C LYS A 50 67.80 -38.14 -12.65
N LEU A 51 68.18 -36.94 -12.22
CA LEU A 51 69.30 -36.19 -12.82
C LEU A 51 70.63 -36.93 -12.60
N ILE A 52 71.58 -36.71 -13.51
CA ILE A 52 72.91 -37.35 -13.48
C ILE A 52 73.70 -36.88 -12.26
N ASN A 53 73.68 -35.58 -11.98
CA ASN A 53 74.26 -34.98 -10.77
C ASN A 53 73.47 -33.73 -10.35
N GLN A 54 72.40 -33.95 -9.59
CA GLN A 54 71.58 -32.89 -9.02
C GLN A 54 72.39 -32.02 -8.04
N LYS A 55 72.32 -30.69 -8.21
CA LYS A 55 72.93 -29.71 -7.30
C LYS A 55 71.93 -28.99 -6.43
N ARG A 56 70.74 -28.72 -6.98
CA ARG A 56 69.69 -27.98 -6.29
C ARG A 56 68.33 -28.46 -6.76
N ILE A 57 67.38 -28.52 -5.85
CA ILE A 57 65.95 -28.70 -6.13
C ILE A 57 65.18 -27.70 -5.28
N ALA A 58 64.22 -26.98 -5.87
CA ALA A 58 63.32 -26.12 -5.12
C ALA A 58 61.95 -26.03 -5.81
N PRO A 59 60.95 -25.43 -5.14
CA PRO A 59 59.62 -25.23 -5.72
C PRO A 59 59.65 -24.38 -6.99
N LEU A 60 58.67 -24.59 -7.86
CA LEU A 60 58.46 -23.75 -9.05
C LEU A 60 58.03 -22.33 -8.66
N ASN A 61 58.52 -21.34 -9.40
CA ASN A 61 58.10 -19.93 -9.30
C ASN A 61 57.00 -19.58 -10.29
N LEU A 62 57.00 -20.21 -11.48
CA LEU A 62 55.95 -20.06 -12.50
C LEU A 62 55.68 -21.42 -13.15
N LEU A 63 54.41 -21.72 -13.38
CA LEU A 63 53.97 -22.83 -14.20
C LEU A 63 52.75 -22.35 -14.99
N SER A 64 52.93 -22.21 -16.30
CA SER A 64 51.90 -21.66 -17.19
C SER A 64 51.91 -22.39 -18.54
N VAL A 65 50.82 -22.27 -19.27
CA VAL A 65 50.76 -22.69 -20.68
C VAL A 65 51.34 -21.57 -21.53
N ASP A 66 52.16 -21.90 -22.53
CA ASP A 66 52.71 -20.89 -23.44
C ASP A 66 51.55 -20.20 -24.20
N PRO A 67 51.41 -18.86 -24.10
CA PRO A 67 50.34 -18.14 -24.79
C PRO A 67 50.40 -18.27 -26.31
N ASN A 68 51.58 -18.58 -26.88
CA ASN A 68 51.75 -18.76 -28.32
C ASN A 68 51.60 -20.23 -28.76
N ASN A 69 51.64 -21.18 -27.82
CA ASN A 69 51.52 -22.61 -28.12
C ASN A 69 50.88 -23.38 -26.95
N GLN A 70 49.59 -23.70 -27.09
CA GLN A 70 48.81 -24.39 -26.06
C GLN A 70 49.29 -25.83 -25.76
N SER A 71 50.17 -26.41 -26.59
CA SER A 71 50.78 -27.72 -26.34
C SER A 71 52.10 -27.63 -25.55
N GLN A 72 52.50 -26.44 -25.12
CA GLN A 72 53.72 -26.22 -24.34
C GLN A 72 53.40 -25.68 -22.95
N ILE A 73 54.08 -26.23 -21.97
CA ILE A 73 54.13 -25.66 -20.62
C ILE A 73 55.48 -24.98 -20.41
N ILE A 74 55.43 -23.86 -19.70
CA ILE A 74 56.58 -23.09 -19.25
C ILE A 74 56.66 -23.28 -17.74
N ALA A 75 57.67 -24.00 -17.30
CA ALA A 75 58.05 -24.10 -15.90
C ALA A 75 59.23 -23.17 -15.64
N GLU A 76 59.15 -22.33 -14.62
CA GLU A 76 60.25 -21.48 -14.20
C GLU A 76 60.59 -21.67 -12.73
N GLN A 77 61.88 -21.52 -12.46
CA GLN A 77 62.43 -21.45 -11.11
C GLN A 77 63.45 -20.32 -11.07
N ILE A 78 63.42 -19.55 -10.00
CA ILE A 78 64.37 -18.48 -9.70
C ILE A 78 65.37 -19.03 -8.68
N ILE A 79 66.65 -18.98 -9.02
CA ILE A 79 67.75 -19.26 -8.11
C ILE A 79 68.22 -17.93 -7.52
N PRO A 80 68.01 -17.69 -6.21
CA PRO A 80 68.41 -16.44 -5.56
C PRO A 80 69.94 -16.30 -5.48
N GLU A 81 70.43 -15.12 -5.11
CA GLU A 81 71.87 -14.80 -5.07
C GLU A 81 72.65 -15.54 -3.98
N ASN A 82 71.97 -15.99 -2.92
CA ASN A 82 72.55 -16.73 -1.79
C ASN A 82 72.73 -18.24 -2.08
N GLU A 83 72.21 -18.75 -3.18
CA GLU A 83 72.36 -20.15 -3.61
C GLU A 83 73.15 -20.22 -4.92
N GLY A 84 74.30 -20.90 -4.92
CA GLY A 84 75.17 -20.97 -6.09
C GLY A 84 76.44 -21.78 -5.85
N GLY A 85 77.49 -21.49 -6.61
CA GLY A 85 78.76 -22.20 -6.57
C GLY A 85 78.80 -23.45 -7.45
N PHE A 86 77.85 -23.60 -8.38
CA PHE A 86 77.73 -24.77 -9.25
C PHE A 86 77.40 -24.40 -10.70
N TRP A 87 77.74 -25.32 -11.59
CA TRP A 87 77.35 -25.26 -13.00
C TRP A 87 75.98 -25.88 -13.22
N ILE A 88 75.25 -25.36 -14.20
CA ILE A 88 73.94 -25.86 -14.62
C ILE A 88 74.07 -26.35 -16.07
N ARG A 89 73.73 -27.62 -16.28
CA ARG A 89 73.76 -28.33 -17.57
C ARG A 89 72.52 -29.18 -17.81
N GLU A 90 71.88 -29.63 -16.74
CA GLU A 90 70.62 -30.38 -16.76
C GLU A 90 69.56 -29.71 -15.88
N ILE A 91 68.31 -29.88 -16.29
CA ILE A 91 67.12 -29.41 -15.60
C ILE A 91 66.16 -30.60 -15.50
N GLY A 92 65.57 -30.81 -14.32
CA GLY A 92 64.57 -31.84 -14.08
C GLY A 92 63.30 -31.23 -13.51
N LEU A 93 62.14 -31.69 -13.97
CA LEU A 93 60.83 -31.28 -13.47
C LEU A 93 60.19 -32.44 -12.70
N TYR A 94 59.74 -32.17 -11.48
CA TYR A 94 59.27 -33.18 -10.53
C TYR A 94 57.83 -32.94 -10.12
N ASP A 95 57.10 -34.02 -9.88
CA ASP A 95 55.76 -33.96 -9.29
C ASP A 95 55.77 -33.88 -7.75
N ASP A 96 54.60 -33.80 -7.14
CA ASP A 96 54.38 -33.80 -5.69
C ASP A 96 54.81 -35.09 -4.98
N GLU A 97 54.96 -36.20 -5.71
CA GLU A 97 55.49 -37.46 -5.21
C GLU A 97 57.03 -37.59 -5.39
N GLY A 98 57.68 -36.55 -5.92
CA GLY A 98 59.13 -36.53 -6.14
C GLY A 98 59.59 -37.38 -7.33
N VAL A 99 58.71 -37.70 -8.27
CA VAL A 99 59.03 -38.43 -9.50
C VAL A 99 59.50 -37.47 -10.58
N LEU A 100 60.59 -37.82 -11.28
CA LEU A 100 61.09 -37.05 -12.41
C LEU A 100 60.15 -37.20 -13.61
N ILE A 101 59.40 -36.15 -13.91
CA ILE A 101 58.42 -36.09 -15.00
C ILE A 101 59.08 -35.74 -16.34
N ALA A 102 60.00 -34.79 -16.32
CA ALA A 102 60.66 -34.31 -17.52
C ALA A 102 62.10 -33.92 -17.25
N VAL A 103 62.92 -34.04 -18.29
CA VAL A 103 64.35 -33.72 -18.24
C VAL A 103 64.72 -32.88 -19.45
N ALA A 104 65.60 -31.91 -19.24
CA ALA A 104 66.13 -31.05 -20.27
C ALA A 104 67.63 -30.83 -20.10
N ASN A 105 68.31 -30.59 -21.21
CA ASN A 105 69.66 -30.03 -21.20
C ASN A 105 69.59 -28.51 -21.43
N CYS A 106 70.59 -27.79 -20.94
CA CYS A 106 70.69 -26.34 -21.13
C CYS A 106 72.13 -25.92 -21.47
N PRO A 107 72.32 -24.70 -22.01
CA PRO A 107 73.65 -24.13 -22.17
C PRO A 107 74.40 -24.13 -20.84
N GLU A 108 75.68 -24.52 -20.87
CA GLU A 108 76.51 -24.56 -19.66
C GLU A 108 76.59 -23.18 -19.03
N THR A 109 76.05 -23.05 -17.83
CA THR A 109 75.95 -21.76 -17.16
C THR A 109 76.41 -21.89 -15.72
N TYR A 110 77.37 -21.05 -15.32
CA TYR A 110 77.82 -20.97 -13.94
C TYR A 110 76.96 -20.00 -13.13
N LYS A 111 76.44 -20.48 -12.01
CA LYS A 111 75.67 -19.68 -11.05
C LYS A 111 76.56 -19.39 -9.84
N PRO A 112 77.16 -18.19 -9.72
CA PRO A 112 78.00 -17.86 -8.57
C PRO A 112 77.16 -17.69 -7.29
N GLN A 113 77.81 -17.88 -6.15
CA GLN A 113 77.28 -17.53 -4.83
C GLN A 113 77.80 -16.16 -4.40
N LEU A 114 77.05 -15.43 -3.58
CA LEU A 114 77.41 -14.08 -3.13
C LEU A 114 78.83 -14.00 -2.50
N GLN A 115 79.27 -15.06 -1.82
CA GLN A 115 80.59 -15.16 -1.18
C GLN A 115 81.76 -15.17 -2.17
N GLU A 116 81.51 -15.47 -3.45
CA GLU A 116 82.50 -15.38 -4.53
C GLU A 116 82.64 -13.94 -5.08
N GLY A 117 81.98 -12.97 -4.45
CA GLY A 117 82.04 -11.55 -4.84
C GLY A 117 81.10 -11.17 -5.99
N SER A 118 80.25 -12.09 -6.46
CA SER A 118 79.26 -11.85 -7.51
C SER A 118 77.92 -12.52 -7.16
N GLY A 119 77.00 -11.74 -6.59
CA GLY A 119 75.61 -12.15 -6.41
C GLY A 119 74.87 -12.06 -7.75
N ARG A 120 74.27 -13.16 -8.20
CA ARG A 120 73.40 -13.18 -9.39
C ARG A 120 72.11 -13.88 -9.03
N THR A 121 70.96 -13.28 -9.34
CA THR A 121 69.68 -14.00 -9.38
C THR A 121 69.50 -14.56 -10.78
N GLN A 122 69.19 -15.85 -10.89
CA GLN A 122 69.08 -16.51 -12.19
C GLN A 122 67.76 -17.25 -12.33
N THR A 123 66.98 -16.86 -13.34
CA THR A 123 65.75 -17.57 -13.73
C THR A 123 66.09 -18.70 -14.68
N ILE A 124 65.72 -19.91 -14.31
CA ILE A 124 65.78 -21.11 -15.14
C ILE A 124 64.38 -21.35 -15.69
N ARG A 125 64.27 -21.39 -17.02
CA ARG A 125 63.03 -21.62 -17.75
C ARG A 125 63.15 -22.93 -18.53
N MET A 126 62.23 -23.86 -18.28
CA MET A 126 62.09 -25.10 -19.02
C MET A 126 60.79 -25.04 -19.82
N ILE A 127 60.90 -25.22 -21.14
CA ILE A 127 59.76 -25.30 -22.05
C ILE A 127 59.58 -26.76 -22.42
N LEU A 128 58.44 -27.34 -22.06
CA LEU A 128 58.14 -28.75 -22.28
C LEU A 128 56.89 -28.89 -23.16
N VAL A 129 57.01 -29.68 -24.23
CA VAL A 129 55.87 -30.07 -25.05
C VAL A 129 55.15 -31.23 -24.36
N VAL A 130 53.84 -31.10 -24.18
CA VAL A 130 52.99 -32.14 -23.55
C VAL A 130 51.80 -32.46 -24.44
N THR A 131 51.27 -33.67 -24.31
CA THR A 131 50.12 -34.14 -25.09
C THR A 131 48.79 -33.57 -24.60
N ASN A 132 48.70 -33.18 -23.33
CA ASN A 132 47.52 -32.52 -22.75
C ASN A 132 47.95 -31.56 -21.62
N THR A 133 47.77 -30.25 -21.83
CA THR A 133 48.07 -29.22 -20.82
C THR A 133 46.99 -29.07 -19.76
N GLU A 134 45.75 -29.50 -20.01
CA GLU A 134 44.64 -29.44 -19.04
C GLU A 134 44.82 -30.44 -17.88
N ALA A 135 45.55 -31.53 -18.15
CA ALA A 135 45.90 -32.55 -17.17
C ALA A 135 47.00 -32.10 -16.20
N ILE A 136 47.44 -30.83 -16.24
CA ILE A 136 48.49 -30.27 -15.38
C ILE A 136 47.89 -29.20 -14.46
N THR A 137 48.25 -29.23 -13.18
CA THR A 137 47.84 -28.19 -12.22
C THR A 137 48.72 -26.96 -12.38
N LEU A 138 48.16 -25.87 -12.93
CA LEU A 138 48.84 -24.58 -13.10
C LEU A 138 48.85 -23.70 -11.84
N LYS A 139 48.48 -24.25 -10.68
CA LYS A 139 48.45 -23.50 -9.41
C LYS A 139 49.78 -23.67 -8.68
N ILE A 140 50.54 -22.59 -8.57
CA ILE A 140 51.63 -22.47 -7.61
C ILE A 140 51.09 -21.79 -6.35
N ASP A 141 51.61 -22.18 -5.19
CA ASP A 141 51.36 -21.51 -3.91
C ASP A 141 52.01 -20.11 -3.91
N PRO A 142 51.23 -19.01 -3.92
CA PRO A 142 51.78 -17.65 -3.97
C PRO A 142 52.45 -17.22 -2.66
N SER A 143 52.38 -18.00 -1.58
CA SER A 143 52.93 -17.61 -0.28
C SER A 143 54.46 -17.70 -0.16
N VAL A 144 55.15 -18.32 -1.13
CA VAL A 144 56.59 -18.62 -1.05
C VAL A 144 57.41 -17.96 -2.19
N VAL A 145 56.79 -17.14 -3.05
CA VAL A 145 57.42 -16.69 -4.30
C VAL A 145 57.52 -15.16 -4.44
N LEU A 146 58.70 -14.69 -4.87
CA LEU A 146 58.97 -13.31 -5.28
C LEU A 146 58.26 -12.99 -6.60
N ALA A 147 57.37 -11.99 -6.60
CA ALA A 147 56.76 -11.46 -7.82
C ALA A 147 57.80 -10.67 -8.65
N THR A 148 57.77 -10.83 -9.98
CA THR A 148 58.57 -9.98 -10.86
C THR A 148 58.01 -8.55 -10.85
N ARG A 149 58.86 -7.54 -11.08
CA ARG A 149 58.41 -6.14 -11.17
C ARG A 149 57.31 -5.96 -12.22
N LYS A 150 57.46 -6.60 -13.38
CA LYS A 150 56.49 -6.56 -14.47
C LYS A 150 55.11 -7.06 -14.03
N TYR A 151 55.07 -8.16 -13.27
CA TYR A 151 53.81 -8.69 -12.74
C TYR A 151 53.10 -7.64 -11.86
N VAL A 152 53.85 -7.00 -10.95
CA VAL A 152 53.28 -5.96 -10.09
C VAL A 152 52.80 -4.74 -10.89
N ASP A 153 53.57 -4.29 -11.88
CA ASP A 153 53.20 -3.14 -12.71
C ASP A 153 51.92 -3.41 -13.54
N ASP A 154 51.77 -4.63 -14.08
CA ASP A 154 50.59 -5.05 -14.85
C ASP A 154 49.33 -5.09 -13.96
N GLU A 155 49.42 -5.69 -12.76
CA GLU A 155 48.30 -5.77 -11.80
C GLU A 155 47.86 -4.39 -11.28
N VAL A 156 48.82 -3.48 -11.02
CA VAL A 156 48.52 -2.11 -10.60
C VAL A 156 47.79 -1.34 -11.72
N LEU A 157 48.18 -1.56 -12.98
CA LEU A 157 47.50 -0.94 -14.12
C LEU A 157 46.07 -1.45 -14.25
N GLU A 158 45.85 -2.75 -14.16
CA GLU A 158 44.52 -3.35 -14.21
C GLU A 158 43.60 -2.78 -13.12
N LEU A 159 44.08 -2.74 -11.87
CA LEU A 159 43.34 -2.17 -10.76
C LEU A 159 43.01 -0.69 -11.00
N LYS A 160 43.97 0.09 -11.51
CA LYS A 160 43.75 1.51 -11.81
C LYS A 160 42.66 1.70 -12.86
N LEU A 161 42.71 0.94 -13.94
CA LEU A 161 41.68 0.99 -15.00
C LEU A 161 40.30 0.63 -14.46
N TYR A 162 40.22 -0.39 -13.61
CA TYR A 162 38.97 -0.78 -12.95
C TYR A 162 38.41 0.35 -12.07
N VAL A 163 39.23 0.95 -11.20
CA VAL A 163 38.80 2.04 -10.31
C VAL A 163 38.38 3.28 -11.11
N ASP A 164 39.13 3.64 -12.15
CA ASP A 164 38.82 4.78 -13.00
C ASP A 164 37.49 4.58 -13.77
N ASP A 165 37.19 3.34 -14.19
CA ASP A 165 35.91 3.00 -14.81
C ASP A 165 34.74 3.08 -13.82
N GLN A 166 34.90 2.50 -12.63
CA GLN A 166 33.88 2.57 -11.57
C GLN A 166 33.55 4.02 -11.18
N MET A 167 34.58 4.87 -11.02
CA MET A 167 34.39 6.28 -10.71
C MET A 167 33.70 7.04 -11.86
N ARG A 168 34.07 6.73 -13.10
CA ARG A 168 33.42 7.33 -14.28
C ARG A 168 31.93 6.98 -14.33
N ASN A 169 31.58 5.72 -14.08
CA ASN A 169 30.20 5.26 -14.03
C ASN A 169 29.43 5.90 -12.86
N HIS A 170 30.07 6.08 -11.70
CA HIS A 170 29.49 6.79 -10.55
C HIS A 170 29.17 8.25 -10.85
N ILE A 171 30.10 8.99 -11.50
CA ILE A 171 29.91 10.40 -11.88
C ILE A 171 28.86 10.55 -12.97
N ALA A 172 28.78 9.61 -13.91
CA ALA A 172 27.82 9.64 -15.02
C ALA A 172 26.39 9.26 -14.58
N ALA A 173 26.25 8.49 -13.50
CA ALA A 173 24.95 8.13 -12.97
C ALA A 173 24.18 9.38 -12.50
N GLN A 174 22.91 9.47 -12.89
CA GLN A 174 22.04 10.56 -12.46
C GLN A 174 21.78 10.53 -10.94
N ASP A 175 21.75 9.33 -10.36
CA ASP A 175 21.55 9.11 -8.93
C ASP A 175 22.36 7.88 -8.45
N PRO A 176 23.68 8.05 -8.21
CA PRO A 176 24.52 6.97 -7.69
C PRO A 176 24.22 6.64 -6.21
N HIS A 177 23.35 7.41 -5.56
CA HIS A 177 23.15 7.40 -4.11
C HIS A 177 21.68 7.51 -3.75
N THR A 178 20.91 6.47 -4.11
CA THR A 178 19.44 6.41 -3.95
C THR A 178 18.94 6.51 -2.51
N GLN A 179 19.82 6.39 -1.50
CA GLN A 179 19.47 6.62 -0.11
C GLN A 179 19.31 8.11 0.26
N TYR A 180 19.72 9.05 -0.60
CA TYR A 180 19.65 10.49 -0.34
C TYR A 180 18.65 11.17 -1.28
N ALA A 181 18.03 12.26 -0.81
CA ALA A 181 17.18 13.08 -1.67
C ALA A 181 18.01 13.78 -2.75
N GLN A 182 17.52 13.77 -3.99
CA GLN A 182 18.21 14.39 -5.12
C GLN A 182 18.30 15.92 -4.95
N LYS A 183 19.41 16.50 -5.41
CA LYS A 183 19.61 17.96 -5.34
C LYS A 183 18.65 18.73 -6.25
N HIS A 184 18.32 18.16 -7.40
CA HIS A 184 17.40 18.76 -8.38
C HIS A 184 16.12 17.92 -8.43
N ASN A 185 14.97 18.54 -8.20
CA ASN A 185 13.65 17.91 -8.23
C ASN A 185 13.55 16.63 -7.36
N PRO A 186 13.84 16.69 -6.05
CA PRO A 186 13.74 15.53 -5.18
C PRO A 186 12.30 14.99 -5.15
N THR A 187 12.17 13.67 -5.28
CA THR A 187 10.97 12.95 -4.88
C THR A 187 11.14 12.53 -3.42
N PHE A 188 10.31 13.05 -2.52
CA PHE A 188 10.31 12.64 -1.12
C PHE A 188 9.43 11.40 -0.92
N THR A 189 9.94 10.38 -0.25
CA THR A 189 9.20 9.15 0.13
C THR A 189 9.13 9.01 1.65
N GLY A 190 8.11 8.31 2.17
CA GLY A 190 7.91 8.14 3.62
C GLY A 190 7.30 9.40 4.27
N GLU A 191 7.76 9.74 5.48
CA GLU A 191 7.28 10.88 6.29
C GLU A 191 8.36 11.99 6.37
N PRO A 192 8.56 12.79 5.31
CA PRO A 192 9.58 13.83 5.28
C PRO A 192 9.32 14.91 6.34
N LYS A 193 10.35 15.25 7.11
CA LYS A 193 10.30 16.33 8.11
C LYS A 193 10.95 17.58 7.56
N ALA A 194 10.27 18.72 7.71
CA ALA A 194 10.80 20.05 7.42
C ALA A 194 10.54 20.97 8.63
N PRO A 195 11.39 21.99 8.88
CA PRO A 195 11.12 22.94 9.95
C PRO A 195 9.91 23.82 9.61
N THR A 196 8.94 23.91 10.52
CA THR A 196 7.73 24.74 10.37
C THR A 196 8.12 26.22 10.20
N PRO A 197 7.78 26.87 9.08
CA PRO A 197 7.99 28.30 8.91
C PRO A 197 7.15 29.13 9.89
N ALA A 198 7.62 30.34 10.24
CA ALA A 198 6.81 31.29 11.01
C ALA A 198 5.62 31.82 10.19
N ALA A 199 4.56 32.26 10.85
CA ALA A 199 3.40 32.86 10.18
C ALA A 199 3.78 34.07 9.31
N GLY A 200 3.13 34.20 8.15
CA GLY A 200 3.42 35.27 7.18
C GLY A 200 4.67 35.04 6.32
N ASN A 201 5.36 33.91 6.46
CA ASN A 201 6.51 33.59 5.60
C ASN A 201 6.07 33.39 4.14
N ASN A 202 6.76 34.06 3.20
CA ASN A 202 6.51 34.03 1.76
C ASN A 202 7.71 33.52 0.94
N THR A 203 8.59 32.74 1.57
CA THR A 203 9.78 32.18 0.92
C THR A 203 9.45 30.88 0.19
N THR A 204 10.42 30.31 -0.52
CA THR A 204 10.29 29.02 -1.23
C THR A 204 10.50 27.80 -0.33
N ARG A 205 10.33 27.93 0.98
CA ARG A 205 10.44 26.81 1.93
C ARG A 205 9.25 25.87 1.79
N ILE A 206 9.46 24.59 2.08
CA ILE A 206 8.38 23.59 2.15
C ILE A 206 7.39 23.99 3.26
N ALA A 207 6.10 24.05 2.92
CA ALA A 207 5.04 24.23 3.90
C ALA A 207 4.80 22.91 4.66
N THR A 208 4.92 22.94 5.98
CA THR A 208 4.61 21.79 6.83
C THR A 208 3.11 21.67 7.07
N THR A 209 2.66 20.48 7.49
CA THR A 209 1.27 20.25 7.90
C THR A 209 0.84 21.19 9.02
N GLU A 210 1.71 21.43 10.00
CA GLU A 210 1.50 22.38 11.09
C GLU A 210 1.30 23.82 10.58
N PHE A 211 2.12 24.28 9.62
CA PHE A 211 1.98 25.62 9.03
C PHE A 211 0.63 25.78 8.31
N VAL A 212 0.23 24.78 7.51
CA VAL A 212 -1.06 24.80 6.79
C VAL A 212 -2.23 24.78 7.77
N GLN A 213 -2.17 23.93 8.80
CA GLN A 213 -3.21 23.85 9.82
C GLN A 213 -3.35 25.18 10.59
N ALA A 214 -2.23 25.81 10.95
CA ALA A 214 -2.23 27.11 11.61
C ALA A 214 -2.82 28.21 10.72
N ALA A 215 -2.47 28.23 9.42
CA ALA A 215 -3.01 29.19 8.46
C ALA A 215 -4.53 29.03 8.26
N ILE A 216 -5.03 27.79 8.18
CA ILE A 216 -6.47 27.50 8.08
C ILE A 216 -7.19 27.94 9.35
N THR A 217 -6.66 27.60 10.53
CA THR A 217 -7.24 28.03 11.81
C THR A 217 -7.27 29.55 11.93
N ALA A 218 -6.19 30.23 11.50
CA ALA A 218 -6.15 31.70 11.49
C ALA A 218 -7.17 32.29 10.53
N LEU A 219 -7.40 31.69 9.37
CA LEU A 219 -8.44 32.11 8.42
C LEU A 219 -9.85 31.92 9.00
N ILE A 220 -10.10 30.79 9.67
CA ILE A 220 -11.40 30.49 10.30
C ILE A 220 -11.67 31.43 11.47
N ASN A 221 -10.67 31.69 12.33
CA ASN A 221 -10.83 32.56 13.50
C ASN A 221 -10.75 34.05 13.14
N GLY A 222 -10.06 34.39 12.05
CA GLY A 222 -10.01 35.73 11.50
C GLY A 222 -11.24 36.09 10.65
N ALA A 223 -12.14 35.12 10.44
CA ALA A 223 -13.44 35.38 9.85
C ALA A 223 -14.14 36.48 10.66
N PRO A 224 -14.60 37.58 10.02
CA PRO A 224 -15.26 38.66 10.74
C PRO A 224 -16.52 38.11 11.44
N ALA A 225 -16.99 38.83 12.47
CA ALA A 225 -18.24 38.53 13.16
C ALA A 225 -19.43 38.26 12.21
N THR A 226 -19.37 38.73 10.97
CA THR A 226 -20.34 38.42 9.91
C THR A 226 -20.50 36.92 9.60
N LEU A 227 -19.46 36.09 9.72
CA LEU A 227 -19.58 34.63 9.54
C LEU A 227 -20.19 33.95 10.77
N ASP A 228 -19.94 34.48 11.97
CA ASP A 228 -20.65 34.09 13.20
C ASP A 228 -22.15 34.40 13.06
N THR A 229 -22.50 35.58 12.55
CA THR A 229 -23.91 35.94 12.32
C THR A 229 -24.60 35.03 11.30
N LEU A 230 -23.90 34.54 10.26
CA LEU A 230 -24.50 33.57 9.32
C LEU A 230 -24.78 32.21 9.99
N LYS A 231 -23.90 31.77 10.89
CA LYS A 231 -24.10 30.56 11.70
C LYS A 231 -25.26 30.74 12.69
N GLU A 232 -25.31 31.88 13.38
CA GLU A 232 -26.42 32.22 14.27
C GLU A 232 -27.75 32.28 13.53
N ILE A 233 -27.81 32.91 12.35
CA ILE A 233 -29.01 32.94 11.50
C ILE A 233 -29.41 31.52 11.07
N ALA A 234 -28.45 30.71 10.61
CA ALA A 234 -28.72 29.31 10.22
C ALA A 234 -29.27 28.50 11.39
N SER A 235 -28.71 28.64 12.59
CA SER A 235 -29.22 28.02 13.81
C SER A 235 -30.60 28.55 14.20
N ALA A 236 -30.84 29.86 14.11
CA ALA A 236 -32.12 30.50 14.44
C ALA A 236 -33.27 30.03 13.54
N ILE A 237 -32.97 29.68 12.28
CA ILE A 237 -33.94 29.07 11.34
C ILE A 237 -33.90 27.53 11.35
N ASN A 238 -33.31 26.90 12.35
CA ASN A 238 -33.16 25.45 12.49
C ASN A 238 -32.50 24.75 11.29
N ASN A 239 -31.60 25.45 10.59
CA ASN A 239 -30.98 25.00 9.35
C ASN A 239 -31.99 24.61 8.26
N ASP A 240 -33.18 25.23 8.23
CA ASP A 240 -34.19 24.94 7.21
C ASP A 240 -33.86 25.62 5.87
N PRO A 241 -33.44 24.87 4.82
CA PRO A 241 -33.13 25.45 3.51
C PRO A 241 -34.37 25.98 2.77
N LYS A 242 -35.57 25.65 3.25
CA LYS A 242 -36.87 26.07 2.71
C LYS A 242 -37.66 26.90 3.72
N PHE A 243 -36.99 27.58 4.65
CA PHE A 243 -37.63 28.35 5.73
C PHE A 243 -38.81 29.22 5.26
N SER A 244 -38.64 29.97 4.17
CA SER A 244 -39.72 30.79 3.59
C SER A 244 -40.94 29.95 3.19
N THR A 245 -40.72 28.83 2.50
CA THR A 245 -41.79 27.89 2.12
C THR A 245 -42.45 27.26 3.35
N THR A 246 -41.67 26.86 4.35
CA THR A 246 -42.18 26.30 5.61
C THR A 246 -43.12 27.28 6.32
N ILE A 247 -42.69 28.54 6.46
CA ILE A 247 -43.50 29.60 7.07
C ILE A 247 -44.74 29.91 6.23
N ASN A 248 -44.61 30.03 4.91
CA ASN A 248 -45.74 30.28 4.02
C ASN A 248 -46.78 29.16 4.09
N ASN A 249 -46.35 27.91 4.12
CA ASN A 249 -47.24 26.76 4.28
C ASN A 249 -47.94 26.77 5.64
N ALA A 250 -47.23 27.08 6.72
CA ALA A 250 -47.81 27.19 8.06
C ALA A 250 -48.84 28.33 8.17
N LEU A 251 -48.59 29.46 7.50
CA LEU A 251 -49.53 30.57 7.41
C LEU A 251 -50.76 30.23 6.58
N ALA A 252 -50.61 29.49 5.48
CA ALA A 252 -51.72 29.07 4.63
C ALA A 252 -52.74 28.15 5.33
N LEU A 253 -52.34 27.52 6.45
CA LEU A 253 -53.24 26.72 7.30
C LEU A 253 -54.07 27.55 8.28
N LYS A 254 -53.82 28.85 8.41
CA LYS A 254 -54.59 29.75 9.28
C LYS A 254 -55.80 30.31 8.52
N ALA A 255 -56.92 30.50 9.23
CA ALA A 255 -58.08 31.18 8.64
C ALA A 255 -57.76 32.66 8.38
N PRO A 256 -58.25 33.27 7.28
CA PRO A 256 -57.98 34.66 6.99
C PRO A 256 -58.69 35.59 7.98
N LEU A 257 -58.09 36.75 8.25
CA LEU A 257 -58.64 37.74 9.20
C LEU A 257 -59.97 38.32 8.70
N SER A 258 -60.09 38.55 7.40
CA SER A 258 -61.31 39.07 6.78
C SER A 258 -62.15 37.91 6.24
N SER A 259 -63.38 37.80 6.73
CA SER A 259 -64.38 36.83 6.25
C SER A 259 -63.86 35.39 6.15
N PRO A 260 -63.42 34.78 7.27
CA PRO A 260 -62.92 33.41 7.26
C PRO A 260 -63.99 32.42 6.79
N ALA A 261 -63.64 31.62 5.77
CA ALA A 261 -64.36 30.39 5.48
C ALA A 261 -63.87 29.31 6.46
N LEU A 262 -64.73 28.94 7.41
CA LEU A 262 -64.40 27.90 8.39
C LEU A 262 -64.74 26.53 7.77
N THR A 263 -63.74 25.63 7.68
CA THR A 263 -63.92 24.25 7.19
C THR A 263 -63.92 23.24 8.35
N GLY A 264 -64.49 22.05 8.15
CA GLY A 264 -64.57 21.00 9.18
C GLY A 264 -65.72 21.24 10.17
N THR A 265 -65.48 20.95 11.47
CA THR A 265 -66.41 21.23 12.57
C THR A 265 -65.81 22.30 13.50
N PRO A 266 -65.97 23.60 13.18
CA PRO A 266 -65.40 24.67 13.99
C PRO A 266 -65.96 24.64 15.40
N THR A 267 -65.08 24.78 16.40
CA THR A 267 -65.49 24.96 17.79
C THR A 267 -65.50 26.45 18.11
N ALA A 268 -66.53 26.89 18.83
CA ALA A 268 -66.61 28.22 19.41
C ALA A 268 -67.18 28.11 20.82
N PRO A 269 -66.81 29.00 21.75
CA PRO A 269 -67.42 29.04 23.08
C PRO A 269 -68.93 29.27 22.97
N THR A 270 -69.73 28.54 23.76
CA THR A 270 -71.18 28.76 23.86
C THR A 270 -71.45 29.99 24.72
N ALA A 271 -71.99 31.04 24.11
CA ALA A 271 -72.39 32.26 24.82
C ALA A 271 -73.60 32.02 25.74
N ALA A 272 -73.81 32.91 26.72
CA ALA A 272 -75.05 32.96 27.48
C ALA A 272 -76.22 33.48 26.61
N GLN A 273 -77.44 33.04 26.87
CA GLN A 273 -78.63 33.36 26.06
C GLN A 273 -78.99 34.85 25.99
N SER A 274 -78.46 35.68 26.90
CA SER A 274 -78.65 37.12 26.93
C SER A 274 -77.69 37.91 26.04
N VAL A 275 -76.68 37.25 25.46
CA VAL A 275 -75.66 37.92 24.65
C VAL A 275 -76.21 38.30 23.27
N ASN A 276 -76.02 39.57 22.87
CA ASN A 276 -76.54 40.15 21.64
C ASN A 276 -75.46 40.87 20.80
N ASN A 277 -74.24 40.33 20.77
CA ASN A 277 -73.11 40.88 20.01
C ASN A 277 -72.77 40.00 18.80
N THR A 278 -71.63 40.26 18.14
CA THR A 278 -71.20 39.60 16.91
C THR A 278 -70.53 38.23 17.14
N GLN A 279 -70.73 37.59 18.29
CA GLN A 279 -70.21 36.24 18.54
C GLN A 279 -70.91 35.20 17.64
N ILE A 280 -70.17 34.14 17.28
CA ILE A 280 -70.73 33.01 16.53
C ILE A 280 -71.72 32.27 17.43
N ALA A 281 -72.96 32.12 16.97
CA ALA A 281 -73.96 31.30 17.65
C ALA A 281 -73.62 29.81 17.46
N THR A 282 -73.29 29.12 18.55
CA THR A 282 -73.02 27.67 18.51
C THR A 282 -74.31 26.87 18.35
N THR A 283 -74.20 25.63 17.88
CA THR A 283 -75.36 24.72 17.82
C THR A 283 -76.00 24.48 19.19
N ALA A 284 -75.20 24.53 20.27
CA ALA A 284 -75.69 24.47 21.64
C ALA A 284 -76.55 25.69 22.01
N PHE A 285 -76.07 26.92 21.70
CA PHE A 285 -76.83 28.16 21.91
C PHE A 285 -78.19 28.12 21.20
N VAL A 286 -78.19 27.76 19.91
CA VAL A 286 -79.42 27.69 19.09
C VAL A 286 -80.38 26.63 19.62
N LYS A 287 -79.89 25.44 19.98
CA LYS A 287 -80.73 24.40 20.59
C LYS A 287 -81.37 24.88 21.90
N SER A 288 -80.61 25.54 22.76
CA SER A 288 -81.14 26.13 23.99
C SER A 288 -82.16 27.24 23.72
N ALA A 289 -81.95 28.07 22.69
CA ALA A 289 -82.86 29.16 22.35
C ALA A 289 -84.20 28.64 21.81
N ILE A 290 -84.16 27.63 20.93
CA ILE A 290 -85.36 26.97 20.42
C ILE A 290 -86.11 26.26 21.54
N ALA A 291 -85.39 25.53 22.41
CA ALA A 291 -86.01 24.88 23.56
C ALA A 291 -86.72 25.89 24.47
N ALA A 292 -86.09 27.05 24.74
CA ALA A 292 -86.73 28.13 25.50
C ALA A 292 -87.96 28.70 24.79
N MET A 293 -87.90 28.92 23.47
CA MET A 293 -89.04 29.39 22.67
C MET A 293 -90.22 28.41 22.68
N VAL A 294 -89.96 27.12 22.47
CA VAL A 294 -90.99 26.07 22.48
C VAL A 294 -91.56 25.87 23.89
N GLY A 295 -90.72 25.94 24.93
CA GLY A 295 -91.19 25.93 26.32
C GLY A 295 -91.96 27.19 26.73
N SER A 296 -91.81 28.29 25.98
CA SER A 296 -92.61 29.51 26.12
C SER A 296 -93.86 29.54 25.22
N ALA A 297 -94.17 28.46 24.51
CA ALA A 297 -95.42 28.35 23.77
C ALA A 297 -96.59 28.60 24.74
N PRO A 298 -97.55 29.50 24.39
CA PRO A 298 -98.63 29.86 25.29
C PRO A 298 -99.39 28.63 25.77
N ALA A 299 -99.86 28.65 27.01
CA ALA A 299 -100.72 27.61 27.59
C ALA A 299 -101.87 27.19 26.67
N ALA A 300 -102.29 28.02 25.71
CA ALA A 300 -103.22 27.67 24.65
C ALA A 300 -102.87 26.37 23.87
N LEU A 301 -101.60 26.08 23.58
CA LEU A 301 -101.23 24.86 22.84
C LEU A 301 -101.21 23.61 23.74
N ASP A 302 -100.84 23.78 25.01
CA ASP A 302 -101.00 22.77 26.06
C ASP A 302 -102.48 22.47 26.28
N THR A 303 -103.31 23.52 26.37
CA THR A 303 -104.76 23.40 26.53
C THR A 303 -105.42 22.74 25.33
N LEU A 304 -104.92 22.85 24.09
CA LEU A 304 -105.53 22.13 22.97
C LEU A 304 -105.29 20.62 23.06
N ASN A 305 -104.12 20.20 23.55
CA ASN A 305 -103.83 18.79 23.79
C ASN A 305 -104.59 18.27 25.04
N GLU A 306 -104.66 19.06 26.11
CA GLU A 306 -105.47 18.75 27.29
C GLU A 306 -106.97 18.72 26.97
N LEU A 307 -107.48 19.63 26.14
CA LEU A 307 -108.88 19.67 25.72
C LEU A 307 -109.19 18.49 24.79
N ALA A 308 -108.29 18.14 23.86
CA ALA A 308 -108.45 16.94 23.02
C ALA A 308 -108.50 15.67 23.89
N ALA A 309 -107.61 15.55 24.88
CA ALA A 309 -107.62 14.44 25.83
C ALA A 309 -108.87 14.44 26.74
N ALA A 310 -109.30 15.60 27.25
CA ALA A 310 -110.49 15.75 28.09
C ALA A 310 -111.79 15.44 27.34
N LEU A 311 -111.83 15.71 26.04
CA LEU A 311 -112.91 15.32 25.12
C LEU A 311 -112.75 13.87 24.62
N GLY A 312 -111.84 13.09 25.21
CA GLY A 312 -111.66 11.66 24.95
C GLY A 312 -110.99 11.33 23.61
N ASN A 313 -110.35 12.30 22.96
CA ASN A 313 -109.85 12.21 21.59
C ASN A 313 -110.91 11.70 20.58
N ASP A 314 -112.19 11.97 20.83
CA ASP A 314 -113.29 11.50 19.98
C ASP A 314 -113.41 12.37 18.71
N PRO A 315 -113.12 11.84 17.51
CA PRO A 315 -113.25 12.59 16.26
C PRO A 315 -114.70 12.98 15.94
N ASN A 316 -115.68 12.32 16.57
CA ASN A 316 -117.10 12.53 16.38
C ASN A 316 -117.78 13.08 17.66
N PHE A 317 -117.03 13.78 18.52
CA PHE A 317 -117.50 14.27 19.82
C PHE A 317 -118.88 14.95 19.75
N SER A 318 -119.13 15.79 18.74
CA SER A 318 -120.41 16.46 18.53
C SER A 318 -121.57 15.48 18.35
N THR A 319 -121.38 14.43 17.54
CA THR A 319 -122.35 13.35 17.33
C THR A 319 -122.57 12.54 18.60
N THR A 320 -121.49 12.21 19.32
CA THR A 320 -121.55 11.45 20.58
C THR A 320 -122.35 12.19 21.65
N VAL A 321 -122.08 13.49 21.84
CA VAL A 321 -122.83 14.33 22.80
C VAL A 321 -124.28 14.51 22.35
N LEU A 322 -124.54 14.72 21.06
CA LEU A 322 -125.89 14.89 20.54
C LEU A 322 -126.74 13.63 20.78
N ASN A 323 -126.17 12.44 20.55
CA ASN A 323 -126.84 11.17 20.85
C ASN A 323 -127.10 10.99 22.35
N ALA A 324 -126.14 11.36 23.21
CA ALA A 324 -126.32 11.30 24.66
C ALA A 324 -127.42 12.26 25.17
N LEU A 325 -127.54 13.44 24.56
CA LEU A 325 -128.61 14.41 24.87
C LEU A 325 -129.98 13.98 24.33
N ALA A 326 -130.04 13.41 23.12
CA ALA A 326 -131.28 12.92 22.53
C ALA A 326 -131.93 11.79 23.35
N GLY A 327 -131.12 11.03 24.10
CA GLY A 327 -131.60 10.04 25.07
C GLY A 327 -132.14 10.61 26.39
N LYS A 328 -132.05 11.93 26.64
CA LYS A 328 -132.52 12.59 27.87
C LYS A 328 -133.90 13.23 27.66
N GLN A 329 -134.96 12.42 27.59
CA GLN A 329 -136.35 12.87 27.76
C GLN A 329 -136.66 13.10 29.26
N PRO A 330 -137.53 14.05 29.69
CA PRO A 330 -137.67 14.40 31.10
C PRO A 330 -138.09 13.21 31.96
N LEU A 331 -137.38 12.96 33.07
CA LEU A 331 -137.66 11.89 34.04
C LEU A 331 -139.00 12.06 34.80
N ASP A 332 -139.85 13.00 34.38
CA ASP A 332 -141.20 13.18 34.90
C ASP A 332 -142.22 12.52 33.96
N ASN A 333 -142.85 11.46 34.45
CA ASN A 333 -143.84 10.69 33.70
C ASN A 333 -145.06 11.54 33.29
N THR A 334 -145.35 12.62 34.02
CA THR A 334 -146.47 13.52 33.73
C THR A 334 -146.13 14.34 32.48
N LEU A 335 -145.00 15.03 32.46
CA LEU A 335 -144.52 15.83 31.31
C LEU A 335 -144.31 14.98 30.04
N THR A 336 -143.90 13.72 30.19
CA THR A 336 -143.74 12.78 29.07
C THR A 336 -145.07 12.45 28.39
N ASN A 337 -146.13 12.24 29.17
CA ASN A 337 -147.48 11.97 28.66
C ASN A 337 -148.17 13.22 28.07
N LEU A 338 -147.75 14.41 28.50
CA LEU A 338 -148.20 15.70 27.97
C LEU A 338 -147.45 16.12 26.68
N SER A 339 -146.19 15.72 26.51
CA SER A 339 -145.41 16.09 25.32
C SER A 339 -145.96 15.38 24.07
N GLY A 340 -146.49 16.16 23.11
CA GLY A 340 -147.07 15.64 21.87
C GLY A 340 -148.60 15.51 21.87
N LYS A 341 -149.30 15.90 22.94
CA LYS A 341 -150.77 16.05 22.93
C LYS A 341 -151.17 17.50 22.62
N ASP A 342 -152.22 17.67 21.80
CA ASP A 342 -152.85 18.97 21.58
C ASP A 342 -153.87 19.28 22.69
N VAL A 343 -154.41 20.51 22.70
CA VAL A 343 -155.27 21.03 23.79
C VAL A 343 -156.50 20.14 24.02
N ALA A 344 -157.00 19.44 23.00
CA ALA A 344 -158.12 18.52 23.12
C ALA A 344 -157.76 17.20 23.84
N GLY A 345 -156.48 16.82 23.88
CA GLY A 345 -155.98 15.66 24.63
C GLY A 345 -155.55 15.97 26.08
N LEU A 346 -155.75 17.21 26.54
CA LEU A 346 -155.31 17.75 27.83
C LEU A 346 -156.44 18.19 28.78
N LEU A 347 -157.69 18.23 28.29
CA LEU A 347 -158.92 18.50 29.05
C LEU A 347 -159.72 17.22 29.21
#